data_AF-A0A7Z9T900-F1
#
_entry.id   AF-A0A7Z9T900-F1
#
_cell.length_a   1.000
_cell.length_b   1.000
_cell.length_c   1.000
_cell.angle_alpha   90.00
_cell.angle_beta   90.00
_cell.angle_gamma   90.00
#
_symmetry.space_group_name_H-M   'P 1'
#
loop_
_entity.id
_entity.type
_entity.pdbx_description
1 polymer ?
#
loop_
_entity_poly.entity_id
_entity_poly.type
_entity_poly.pdbx_seq_one_letter_code
_entity_poly.pdbx_strand_id
1 'polypeptide(L)'
;IIIRTAASRRSKDDINGDLTYFHQFWTETQSKMESLQAPALLHHEESLVAKLLRDFLTDDFSAIRIDDKKEYDRVVRLIERIMPNMVSRIQHYTKPFPIFEEYGVQSEIDKALRSKVWLKSGGYLVINPTEALVAIDVNTGRYVGKRTGRLEDTIVKTNLEAAKEIVRQIRLRDLGGIIVLDFIDMEERQNRQKVAHAFEQELRRDRSPSKTVQVSDFGLIIITRKRVKKSLGRQLTEPCPYCSGSSVIKSSSTICYEILSEIRKLSGELNGHVIQLRVNPDIARVLNQEERAVLQELRQAIGSEVTIKSDGQLHHEQFDVMAV
;
A
#
# COMPACT_ATOMS: atom_id res chain seq x y z
N ILE A 1 22.03 -14.83 -24.82
CA ILE A 1 20.56 -15.00 -24.83
C ILE A 1 20.13 -15.61 -23.51
N ILE A 2 19.05 -15.13 -22.89
CA ILE A 2 18.49 -15.69 -21.66
C ILE A 2 17.04 -16.05 -21.94
N ILE A 3 16.66 -17.32 -21.77
CA ILE A 3 15.27 -17.76 -21.91
C ILE A 3 14.50 -17.38 -20.65
N ARG A 4 13.45 -16.56 -20.80
CA ARG A 4 12.61 -16.11 -19.69
C ARG A 4 11.57 -17.18 -19.31
N THR A 5 11.08 -17.13 -18.08
CA THR A 5 10.03 -18.02 -17.56
C THR A 5 8.75 -18.01 -18.41
N ALA A 6 8.46 -16.90 -19.08
CA ALA A 6 7.34 -16.76 -20.01
C ALA A 6 7.42 -17.71 -21.22
N ALA A 7 8.61 -18.20 -21.58
CA ALA A 7 8.81 -19.12 -22.69
C ALA A 7 8.50 -20.59 -22.33
N SER A 8 8.21 -20.92 -21.06
CA SER A 8 8.03 -22.30 -20.58
C SER A 8 6.94 -23.12 -21.28
N ARG A 9 5.98 -22.46 -21.95
CA ARG A 9 4.90 -23.11 -22.71
C ARG A 9 4.80 -22.63 -24.15
N ARG A 10 5.83 -21.93 -24.65
CA ARG A 10 5.85 -21.38 -26.01
C ARG A 10 6.45 -22.39 -26.98
N SER A 11 5.99 -22.33 -28.23
CA SER A 11 6.48 -23.23 -29.27
C SER A 11 7.93 -22.88 -29.63
N LYS A 12 8.64 -23.80 -30.28
CA LYS A 12 9.97 -23.52 -30.83
C LYS A 12 9.93 -22.38 -31.86
N ASP A 13 8.83 -22.31 -32.62
CA ASP A 13 8.65 -21.28 -33.65
C ASP A 13 8.46 -19.90 -33.03
N ASP A 14 7.72 -19.80 -31.91
CA ASP A 14 7.59 -18.55 -31.14
C ASP A 14 8.96 -18.06 -30.67
N ILE A 15 9.79 -18.97 -30.14
CA ILE A 15 11.14 -18.64 -29.65
C ILE A 15 12.04 -18.17 -30.81
N ASN A 16 11.97 -18.83 -31.96
CA ASN A 16 12.71 -18.43 -33.16
C ASN A 16 12.25 -17.06 -33.68
N GLY A 17 10.95 -16.77 -33.61
CA GLY A 17 10.39 -15.46 -33.94
C GLY A 17 10.99 -14.36 -33.06
N ASP A 18 11.00 -14.56 -31.74
CA ASP A 18 11.61 -13.63 -30.78
C ASP A 18 13.10 -13.40 -31.06
N LEU A 19 13.85 -14.47 -31.36
CA LEU A 19 15.28 -14.37 -31.67
C LEU A 19 15.54 -13.59 -32.95
N THR A 20 14.74 -13.83 -33.99
CA THR A 20 14.83 -13.12 -35.27
C THR A 20 14.56 -11.62 -35.06
N TYR A 21 13.55 -11.31 -34.24
CA TYR A 21 13.26 -9.92 -33.85
C TYR A 21 14.41 -9.26 -33.11
N PHE A 22 14.97 -9.91 -32.08
CA PHE A 22 16.11 -9.34 -31.33
C PHE A 22 17.32 -9.12 -32.21
N HIS A 23 17.58 -10.02 -33.17
CA HIS A 23 18.66 -9.85 -34.14
C HIS A 23 18.40 -8.63 -35.03
N GLN A 24 17.22 -8.51 -35.62
CA GLN A 24 16.87 -7.36 -36.47
C GLN A 24 16.96 -6.03 -35.70
N PHE A 25 16.40 -5.98 -34.49
CA PHE A 25 16.48 -4.81 -33.63
C PHE A 25 17.93 -4.40 -33.32
N TRP A 26 18.80 -5.39 -33.05
CA TRP A 26 20.21 -5.14 -32.81
C TRP A 26 20.90 -4.58 -34.05
N THR A 27 20.68 -5.19 -35.23
CA THR A 27 21.25 -4.71 -36.50
C THR A 27 20.80 -3.28 -36.81
N GLU A 28 19.51 -2.96 -36.67
CA GLU A 28 18.99 -1.60 -36.87
C GLU A 28 19.61 -0.58 -35.89
N THR A 29 19.84 -1.01 -34.65
CA THR A 29 20.51 -0.17 -33.64
C THR A 29 21.97 0.09 -34.02
N GLN A 30 22.70 -0.93 -34.48
CA GLN A 30 24.08 -0.77 -34.96
C GLN A 30 24.16 0.19 -36.16
N SER A 31 23.27 0.07 -37.14
CA SER A 31 23.25 1.00 -38.28
C SER A 31 22.96 2.44 -37.87
N LYS A 32 22.12 2.67 -36.84
CA LYS A 32 21.91 4.01 -36.26
C LYS A 32 23.15 4.53 -35.54
N MET A 33 23.88 3.66 -34.85
CA MET A 33 25.14 4.03 -34.18
C MET A 33 26.20 4.52 -35.16
N GLU A 34 26.29 3.88 -36.33
CA GLU A 34 27.27 4.26 -37.35
C GLU A 34 26.89 5.54 -38.11
N SER A 35 25.60 5.82 -38.24
CA SER A 35 25.09 6.95 -39.04
C SER A 35 24.86 8.24 -38.26
N LEU A 36 24.68 8.19 -36.95
CA LEU A 36 24.35 9.35 -36.13
C LEU A 36 25.58 9.89 -35.37
N GLN A 37 25.75 11.22 -35.38
CA GLN A 37 26.75 11.90 -34.56
C GLN A 37 26.29 12.01 -33.11
N ALA A 38 27.20 11.81 -32.16
CA ALA A 38 26.89 11.86 -30.74
C ALA A 38 26.69 13.31 -30.23
N PRO A 39 25.81 13.54 -29.22
CA PRO A 39 24.92 12.57 -28.57
C PRO A 39 23.62 12.35 -29.37
N ALA A 40 23.24 11.09 -29.59
CA ALA A 40 22.01 10.72 -30.30
C ALA A 40 21.24 9.59 -29.58
N LEU A 41 19.91 9.65 -29.63
CA LEU A 41 19.01 8.62 -29.11
C LEU A 41 18.93 7.46 -30.11
N LEU A 42 19.51 6.32 -29.76
CA LEU A 42 19.51 5.11 -30.60
C LEU A 42 18.24 4.29 -30.42
N HIS A 43 17.83 4.16 -29.16
CA HIS A 43 16.65 3.41 -28.74
C HIS A 43 16.01 4.09 -27.54
N HIS A 44 14.70 4.27 -27.61
CA HIS A 44 13.88 4.65 -26.49
C HIS A 44 13.08 3.43 -26.05
N GLU A 45 13.15 3.07 -24.77
CA GLU A 45 12.38 1.95 -24.25
C GLU A 45 10.88 2.22 -24.48
N GLU A 46 10.12 1.16 -24.71
CA GLU A 46 8.71 1.31 -25.04
C GLU A 46 7.91 1.91 -23.87
N SER A 47 6.69 2.36 -24.17
CA SER A 47 5.79 2.90 -23.15
C SER A 47 5.56 1.88 -22.02
N LEU A 48 5.12 2.37 -20.86
CA LEU A 48 4.77 1.50 -19.73
C LEU A 48 3.76 0.41 -20.15
N VAL A 49 2.79 0.77 -20.99
CA VAL A 49 1.76 -0.16 -21.50
C VAL A 49 2.40 -1.27 -22.33
N ALA A 50 3.28 -0.92 -23.26
CA ALA A 50 4.01 -1.87 -24.09
C ALA A 50 4.88 -2.83 -23.26
N LYS A 51 5.61 -2.29 -22.27
CA LYS A 51 6.38 -3.08 -21.30
C LYS A 51 5.51 -4.04 -20.51
N LEU A 52 4.34 -3.58 -20.04
CA LEU A 52 3.38 -4.43 -19.34
C LEU A 52 2.84 -5.53 -20.24
N LEU A 53 2.45 -5.24 -21.48
CA LEU A 53 1.93 -6.27 -22.37
C LEU A 53 3.01 -7.30 -22.72
N ARG A 54 4.23 -6.89 -23.04
CA ARG A 54 5.34 -7.83 -23.27
C ARG A 54 5.58 -8.76 -22.08
N ASP A 55 5.49 -8.24 -20.86
CA ASP A 55 5.79 -9.02 -19.67
C ASP A 55 4.57 -9.83 -19.16
N PHE A 56 3.33 -9.35 -19.36
CA PHE A 56 2.10 -9.91 -18.77
C PHE A 56 1.15 -10.59 -19.74
N LEU A 57 1.20 -10.30 -21.04
CA LEU A 57 0.23 -10.79 -22.01
C LEU A 57 0.31 -12.31 -22.19
N THR A 58 -0.85 -12.93 -22.11
CA THR A 58 -1.05 -14.37 -22.32
C THR A 58 -2.33 -14.58 -23.13
N ASP A 59 -2.50 -15.78 -23.69
CA ASP A 59 -3.64 -16.09 -24.59
C ASP A 59 -5.00 -16.17 -23.85
N ASP A 60 -5.00 -16.07 -22.52
CA ASP A 60 -6.17 -16.04 -21.64
C ASP A 60 -6.84 -14.64 -21.56
N PHE A 61 -6.17 -13.58 -22.01
CA PHE A 61 -6.74 -12.23 -22.05
C PHE A 61 -7.85 -12.15 -23.10
N SER A 62 -9.09 -11.92 -22.69
CA SER A 62 -10.23 -11.81 -23.62
C SER A 62 -10.26 -10.48 -24.37
N ALA A 63 -9.77 -9.39 -23.76
CA ALA A 63 -9.69 -8.07 -24.37
C ALA A 63 -8.60 -7.21 -23.69
N ILE A 64 -7.98 -6.33 -24.48
CA ILE A 64 -7.04 -5.30 -24.02
C ILE A 64 -7.65 -3.96 -24.43
N ARG A 65 -7.96 -3.09 -23.46
CA ARG A 65 -8.63 -1.82 -23.71
C ARG A 65 -7.70 -0.67 -23.38
N ILE A 66 -7.58 0.26 -24.31
CA ILE A 66 -6.68 1.42 -24.22
C ILE A 66 -7.48 2.66 -24.59
N ASP A 67 -7.53 3.65 -23.72
CA ASP A 67 -8.28 4.90 -23.88
C ASP A 67 -7.46 6.04 -24.52
N ASP A 68 -6.13 5.89 -24.61
CA ASP A 68 -5.27 6.79 -25.39
C ASP A 68 -5.01 6.24 -26.80
N LYS A 69 -5.30 7.06 -27.82
CA LYS A 69 -5.16 6.68 -29.23
C LYS A 69 -3.71 6.40 -29.63
N LYS A 70 -2.75 7.20 -29.13
CA LYS A 70 -1.33 7.03 -29.50
C LYS A 70 -0.77 5.74 -28.91
N GLU A 71 -1.13 5.41 -27.69
CA GLU A 71 -0.77 4.16 -27.02
C GLU A 71 -1.46 2.96 -27.67
N TYR A 72 -2.74 3.08 -28.06
CA TYR A 72 -3.42 2.02 -28.82
C TYR A 72 -2.66 1.67 -30.10
N ASP A 73 -2.30 2.66 -30.92
CA ASP A 73 -1.58 2.44 -32.17
C ASP A 73 -0.18 1.85 -31.95
N ARG A 74 0.50 2.24 -30.86
CA ARG A 74 1.79 1.66 -30.45
C ARG A 74 1.65 0.20 -30.07
N VAL A 75 0.64 -0.12 -29.27
CA VAL A 75 0.37 -1.48 -28.78
C VAL A 75 -0.03 -2.40 -29.94
N VAL A 76 -0.88 -1.95 -30.86
CA VAL A 76 -1.23 -2.75 -32.06
C VAL A 76 0.02 -3.15 -32.83
N ARG A 77 0.91 -2.19 -33.14
CA ARG A 77 2.17 -2.48 -33.85
C ARG A 77 3.09 -3.43 -33.08
N LEU A 78 3.11 -3.35 -31.76
CA LEU A 78 3.89 -4.27 -30.93
C LEU A 78 3.31 -5.68 -30.99
N ILE A 79 2.02 -5.83 -30.75
CA ILE A 79 1.35 -7.15 -30.69
C ILE A 79 1.30 -7.82 -32.06
N GLU A 80 1.15 -7.06 -33.15
CA GLU A 80 1.31 -7.58 -34.52
C GLU A 80 2.65 -8.25 -34.75
N ARG A 81 3.69 -7.84 -34.03
CA ARG A 81 5.04 -8.40 -34.14
C ARG A 81 5.27 -9.58 -33.19
N ILE A 82 4.85 -9.45 -31.92
CA ILE A 82 5.17 -10.45 -30.89
C ILE A 82 4.11 -11.55 -30.75
N MET A 83 2.85 -11.27 -31.06
CA MET A 83 1.72 -12.19 -30.86
C MET A 83 0.55 -11.84 -31.80
N PRO A 84 0.69 -12.07 -33.12
CA PRO A 84 -0.27 -11.59 -34.13
C PRO A 84 -1.72 -12.06 -33.89
N ASN A 85 -1.88 -13.26 -33.32
CA ASN A 85 -3.17 -13.85 -32.98
C ASN A 85 -3.96 -13.06 -31.91
N MET A 86 -3.29 -12.17 -31.15
CA MET A 86 -3.91 -11.35 -30.11
C MET A 86 -4.35 -9.96 -30.57
N VAL A 87 -3.97 -9.54 -31.78
CA VAL A 87 -4.23 -8.18 -32.29
C VAL A 87 -5.73 -7.85 -32.30
N SER A 88 -6.57 -8.82 -32.69
CA SER A 88 -8.03 -8.67 -32.73
C SER A 88 -8.67 -8.42 -31.35
N ARG A 89 -7.94 -8.69 -30.26
CA ARG A 89 -8.41 -8.46 -28.89
C ARG A 89 -8.04 -7.07 -28.35
N ILE A 90 -7.26 -6.28 -29.09
CA ILE A 90 -6.89 -4.91 -28.73
C ILE A 90 -8.00 -3.96 -29.20
N GLN A 91 -8.60 -3.24 -28.26
CA GLN A 91 -9.73 -2.36 -28.49
C GLN A 91 -9.39 -0.94 -28.04
N HIS A 92 -9.60 0.04 -28.92
CA HIS A 92 -9.54 1.44 -28.55
C HIS A 92 -10.82 1.82 -27.81
N TYR A 93 -10.69 2.23 -26.56
CA TYR A 93 -11.81 2.65 -25.72
C TYR A 93 -12.13 4.12 -25.99
N THR A 94 -13.26 4.38 -26.63
CA THR A 94 -13.66 5.73 -27.10
C THR A 94 -14.90 6.27 -26.39
N LYS A 95 -15.43 5.53 -25.41
CA LYS A 95 -16.60 5.98 -24.66
C LYS A 95 -16.21 7.17 -23.76
N PRO A 96 -17.16 8.09 -23.50
CA PRO A 96 -16.89 9.27 -22.66
C PRO A 96 -16.74 8.93 -21.16
N PHE A 97 -17.26 7.78 -20.71
CA PHE A 97 -17.16 7.37 -19.31
C PHE A 97 -15.72 6.90 -18.99
N PRO A 98 -15.12 7.23 -17.84
CA PRO A 98 -13.74 6.82 -17.55
C PRO A 98 -13.54 5.31 -17.56
N ILE A 99 -12.49 4.83 -18.24
CA ILE A 99 -12.25 3.39 -18.45
C ILE A 99 -12.15 2.60 -17.14
N PHE A 100 -11.52 3.15 -16.10
CA PHE A 100 -11.39 2.47 -14.81
C PHE A 100 -12.71 2.39 -14.05
N GLU A 101 -13.61 3.37 -14.23
CA GLU A 101 -14.94 3.34 -13.63
C GLU A 101 -15.83 2.34 -14.36
N GLU A 102 -15.82 2.35 -15.71
CA GLU A 102 -16.60 1.43 -16.56
C GLU A 102 -16.40 -0.04 -16.14
N TYR A 103 -15.14 -0.41 -15.84
CA TYR A 103 -14.77 -1.78 -15.50
C TYR A 103 -14.57 -2.00 -13.99
N GLY A 104 -14.95 -1.04 -13.14
CA GLY A 104 -14.89 -1.15 -11.68
C GLY A 104 -13.49 -1.19 -11.07
N VAL A 105 -12.44 -0.93 -11.85
CA VAL A 105 -11.03 -0.91 -11.41
C VAL A 105 -10.80 0.21 -10.40
N GLN A 106 -11.40 1.38 -10.61
CA GLN A 106 -11.24 2.52 -9.69
C GLN A 106 -11.66 2.13 -8.26
N SER A 107 -12.79 1.43 -8.13
CA SER A 107 -13.27 0.97 -6.82
C SER A 107 -12.32 0.00 -6.13
N GLU A 108 -11.59 -0.83 -6.90
CA GLU A 108 -10.60 -1.75 -6.34
C GLU A 108 -9.30 -1.03 -5.94
N ILE A 109 -8.91 0.01 -6.67
CA ILE A 109 -7.79 0.88 -6.28
C ILE A 109 -8.09 1.55 -4.94
N ASP A 110 -9.27 2.17 -4.80
CA ASP A 110 -9.66 2.86 -3.57
C ASP A 110 -9.73 1.89 -2.37
N LYS A 111 -10.22 0.67 -2.58
CA LYS A 111 -10.22 -0.38 -1.55
C LYS A 111 -8.79 -0.82 -1.20
N ALA A 112 -7.90 -0.92 -2.18
CA ALA A 112 -6.51 -1.32 -1.98
C ALA A 112 -5.68 -0.28 -1.19
N LEU A 113 -6.14 0.97 -1.10
CA LEU A 113 -5.53 2.00 -0.24
C LEU A 113 -5.94 1.88 1.23
N ARG A 114 -7.06 1.22 1.54
CA ARG A 114 -7.54 1.05 2.93
C ARG A 114 -6.76 -0.05 3.65
N SER A 115 -6.54 0.09 4.95
CA SER A 115 -5.93 -0.98 5.77
C SER A 115 -6.84 -2.20 5.88
N LYS A 116 -8.15 -2.00 6.00
CA LYS A 116 -9.16 -3.05 6.17
C LYS A 116 -9.67 -3.60 4.82
N VAL A 117 -9.66 -4.92 4.67
CA VAL A 117 -10.17 -5.64 3.48
C VAL A 117 -11.20 -6.67 3.87
N TRP A 118 -12.42 -6.59 3.37
CA TRP A 118 -13.48 -7.54 3.70
C TRP A 118 -13.37 -8.84 2.90
N LEU A 119 -13.61 -9.96 3.58
CA LEU A 119 -13.78 -11.28 2.99
C LEU A 119 -15.26 -11.51 2.63
N LYS A 120 -15.54 -12.37 1.66
CA LYS A 120 -16.89 -12.72 1.22
C LYS A 120 -17.71 -13.41 2.31
N SER A 121 -17.03 -14.12 3.23
CA SER A 121 -17.66 -14.71 4.41
C SER A 121 -18.08 -13.68 5.48
N GLY A 122 -17.64 -12.43 5.40
CA GLY A 122 -17.89 -11.40 6.41
C GLY A 122 -16.80 -11.27 7.48
N GLY A 123 -15.75 -12.07 7.40
CA GLY A 123 -14.45 -11.79 8.03
C GLY A 123 -13.74 -10.62 7.33
N TYR A 124 -12.58 -10.21 7.84
CA TYR A 124 -11.78 -9.16 7.23
C TYR A 124 -10.30 -9.29 7.56
N LEU A 125 -9.46 -8.73 6.69
CA LEU A 125 -8.03 -8.56 6.88
C LEU A 125 -7.74 -7.14 7.38
N VAL A 126 -6.71 -6.98 8.18
CA VAL A 126 -6.10 -5.68 8.51
C VAL A 126 -4.65 -5.70 8.04
N ILE A 127 -4.32 -4.83 7.09
CA ILE A 127 -2.99 -4.74 6.48
C ILE A 127 -2.31 -3.46 6.97
N ASN A 128 -1.25 -3.62 7.77
CA ASN A 128 -0.51 -2.53 8.40
C ASN A 128 0.96 -2.55 7.94
N PRO A 129 1.34 -1.72 6.97
CA PRO A 129 2.74 -1.52 6.63
C PRO A 129 3.44 -0.70 7.73
N THR A 130 4.60 -1.18 8.18
CA THR A 130 5.52 -0.44 9.06
C THR A 130 6.77 -0.05 8.28
N GLU A 131 7.77 0.50 8.98
CA GLU A 131 9.06 0.83 8.38
C GLU A 131 9.78 -0.42 7.85
N ALA A 132 9.82 -1.48 8.66
CA ALA A 132 10.63 -2.67 8.40
C ALA A 132 9.84 -3.81 7.74
N LEU A 133 8.56 -3.99 8.10
CA LEU A 133 7.75 -5.14 7.69
C LEU A 133 6.30 -4.75 7.41
N VAL A 134 5.52 -5.68 6.87
CA VAL A 134 4.07 -5.53 6.76
C VAL A 134 3.40 -6.60 7.61
N ALA A 135 2.54 -6.19 8.53
CA ALA A 135 1.72 -7.11 9.31
C ALA A 135 0.34 -7.25 8.66
N ILE A 136 -0.14 -8.49 8.55
CA ILE A 136 -1.49 -8.80 8.05
C ILE A 136 -2.21 -9.69 9.05
N ASP A 137 -3.28 -9.17 9.62
CA ASP A 137 -4.12 -9.85 10.62
C ASP A 137 -5.45 -10.30 10.02
N VAL A 138 -5.93 -11.48 10.42
CA VAL A 138 -7.16 -12.12 9.92
C VAL A 138 -8.21 -12.16 11.02
N ASN A 139 -9.38 -11.57 10.75
CA ASN A 139 -10.49 -11.52 11.71
C ASN A 139 -11.73 -12.23 11.17
N THR A 140 -12.44 -12.96 12.04
CA THR A 140 -13.71 -13.64 11.71
C THR A 140 -14.91 -12.68 11.57
N GLY A 141 -14.84 -11.48 12.15
CA GLY A 141 -15.92 -10.50 12.09
C GLY A 141 -17.25 -11.03 12.65
N ARG A 142 -18.38 -10.71 12.00
CA ARG A 142 -19.73 -11.16 12.44
C ARG A 142 -20.06 -12.61 12.03
N TYR A 143 -19.13 -13.34 11.41
CA TYR A 143 -19.38 -14.65 10.82
C TYR A 143 -19.61 -15.77 11.85
N VAL A 144 -19.29 -15.54 13.13
CA VAL A 144 -19.31 -16.55 14.19
C VAL A 144 -20.72 -16.88 14.73
N GLY A 145 -21.74 -16.08 14.43
CA GLY A 145 -23.03 -16.12 15.16
C GLY A 145 -24.20 -16.87 14.51
N LYS A 146 -24.09 -17.42 13.29
CA LYS A 146 -25.29 -17.86 12.53
C LYS A 146 -25.32 -19.30 12.02
N ARG A 147 -24.32 -20.14 12.29
CA ARG A 147 -24.33 -21.53 11.81
C ARG A 147 -23.92 -22.49 12.92
N THR A 148 -24.78 -23.49 13.13
CA THR A 148 -24.67 -24.66 14.00
C THR A 148 -23.49 -25.61 13.67
N GLY A 149 -22.40 -25.10 13.10
CA GLY A 149 -21.18 -25.86 12.80
C GLY A 149 -20.13 -25.74 13.90
N ARG A 150 -19.16 -26.66 13.94
CA ARG A 150 -18.01 -26.57 14.85
C ARG A 150 -17.26 -25.27 14.55
N LEU A 151 -16.95 -24.49 15.59
CA LEU A 151 -16.25 -23.21 15.50
C LEU A 151 -14.94 -23.34 14.68
N GLU A 152 -14.21 -24.43 14.88
CA GLU A 152 -12.98 -24.78 14.16
C GLU A 152 -13.16 -24.81 12.64
N ASP A 153 -14.23 -25.43 12.11
CA ASP A 153 -14.47 -25.50 10.65
C ASP A 153 -14.66 -24.11 10.04
N THR A 154 -15.28 -23.21 10.81
CA THR A 154 -15.54 -21.82 10.43
C THR A 154 -14.23 -21.03 10.38
N ILE A 155 -13.35 -21.25 11.35
CA ILE A 155 -12.01 -20.66 11.42
C ILE A 155 -11.17 -21.11 10.21
N VAL A 156 -11.08 -22.41 9.96
CA VAL A 156 -10.29 -22.96 8.85
C VAL A 156 -10.77 -22.41 7.51
N LYS A 157 -12.09 -22.36 7.32
CA LYS A 157 -12.67 -21.80 6.10
C LYS A 157 -12.34 -20.32 5.91
N THR A 158 -12.38 -19.53 7.00
CA THR A 158 -12.02 -18.11 6.99
C THR A 158 -10.55 -17.93 6.64
N ASN A 159 -9.65 -18.70 7.25
CA ASN A 159 -8.22 -18.66 6.97
C ASN A 159 -7.87 -19.08 5.53
N LEU A 160 -8.55 -20.08 4.97
CA LEU A 160 -8.38 -20.47 3.57
C LEU A 160 -8.84 -19.39 2.58
N GLU A 161 -9.91 -18.66 2.93
CA GLU A 161 -10.34 -17.49 2.16
C GLU A 161 -9.36 -16.34 2.28
N ALA A 162 -8.92 -16.05 3.51
CA ALA A 162 -7.91 -15.05 3.80
C ALA A 162 -6.61 -15.32 3.03
N ALA A 163 -6.13 -16.57 2.97
CA ALA A 163 -4.92 -16.92 2.24
C ALA A 163 -4.97 -16.48 0.75
N LYS A 164 -6.11 -16.69 0.09
CA LYS A 164 -6.33 -16.24 -1.31
C LYS A 164 -6.34 -14.73 -1.43
N GLU A 165 -7.05 -14.06 -0.52
CA GLU A 165 -7.18 -12.60 -0.55
C GLU A 165 -5.87 -11.90 -0.18
N ILE A 166 -5.10 -12.43 0.76
CA ILE A 166 -3.77 -11.94 1.14
C ILE A 166 -2.84 -11.93 -0.08
N VAL A 167 -2.74 -13.06 -0.81
CA VAL A 167 -1.90 -13.11 -2.02
C VAL A 167 -2.41 -12.17 -3.11
N ARG A 168 -3.73 -11.97 -3.23
CA ARG A 168 -4.29 -10.94 -4.12
C ARG A 168 -3.84 -9.54 -3.71
N GLN A 169 -3.97 -9.18 -2.43
CA GLN A 169 -3.61 -7.86 -1.91
C GLN A 169 -2.11 -7.59 -1.98
N ILE A 170 -1.25 -8.58 -1.71
CA ILE A 170 0.21 -8.46 -1.87
C ILE A 170 0.58 -8.05 -3.30
N ARG A 171 -0.07 -8.66 -4.30
CA ARG A 171 0.16 -8.35 -5.71
C ARG A 171 -0.41 -6.98 -6.10
N LEU A 172 -1.66 -6.69 -5.71
CA LEU A 172 -2.33 -5.43 -6.04
C LEU A 172 -1.62 -4.21 -5.45
N ARG A 173 -1.15 -4.34 -4.20
CA ARG A 173 -0.47 -3.26 -3.48
C ARG A 173 1.05 -3.25 -3.71
N ASP A 174 1.57 -4.21 -4.45
CA ASP A 174 2.99 -4.53 -4.61
C ASP A 174 3.77 -4.50 -3.28
N LEU A 175 3.25 -5.22 -2.28
CA LEU A 175 3.89 -5.33 -0.97
C LEU A 175 5.16 -6.16 -1.08
N GLY A 176 6.26 -5.72 -0.48
CA GLY A 176 7.53 -6.44 -0.53
C GLY A 176 8.39 -6.19 0.69
N GLY A 177 9.44 -6.99 0.83
CA GLY A 177 10.21 -7.14 2.07
C GLY A 177 9.65 -8.27 2.91
N ILE A 178 9.73 -8.11 4.23
CA ILE A 178 9.18 -9.06 5.20
C ILE A 178 7.69 -8.78 5.38
N ILE A 179 6.87 -9.81 5.22
CA ILE A 179 5.43 -9.75 5.46
C ILE A 179 5.10 -10.85 6.47
N VAL A 180 4.47 -10.47 7.57
CA VAL A 180 4.08 -11.35 8.66
C VAL A 180 2.56 -11.53 8.60
N LEU A 181 2.12 -12.77 8.57
CA LEU A 181 0.72 -13.16 8.49
C LEU A 181 0.30 -13.77 9.82
N ASP A 182 -0.71 -13.17 10.43
CA ASP A 182 -1.35 -13.62 11.65
C ASP A 182 -2.72 -14.19 11.29
N PHE A 183 -2.77 -15.52 11.14
CA PHE A 183 -4.03 -16.24 10.86
C PHE A 183 -4.73 -16.52 12.17
N ILE A 184 -6.06 -16.67 12.12
CA ILE A 184 -6.85 -17.03 13.30
C ILE A 184 -6.34 -18.37 13.85
N ASP A 185 -6.13 -18.45 15.17
CA ASP A 185 -5.67 -19.65 15.85
C ASP A 185 -6.53 -20.87 15.52
N MET A 186 -5.86 -21.98 15.23
CA MET A 186 -6.47 -23.28 14.95
C MET A 186 -5.90 -24.31 15.91
N GLU A 187 -6.76 -25.08 16.59
CA GLU A 187 -6.33 -26.08 17.58
C GLU A 187 -5.60 -27.24 16.90
N GLU A 188 -6.14 -27.74 15.79
CA GLU A 188 -5.62 -28.93 15.11
C GLU A 188 -4.40 -28.60 14.23
N ARG A 189 -3.30 -29.33 14.42
CA ARG A 189 -2.09 -29.18 13.60
C ARG A 189 -2.38 -29.42 12.11
N GLN A 190 -3.29 -30.33 11.78
CA GLN A 190 -3.67 -30.63 10.39
C GLN A 190 -4.29 -29.40 9.71
N ASN A 191 -5.12 -28.64 10.44
CA ASN A 191 -5.73 -27.42 9.95
C ASN A 191 -4.70 -26.32 9.69
N ARG A 192 -3.73 -26.13 10.60
CA ARG A 192 -2.60 -25.21 10.39
C ARG A 192 -1.80 -25.54 9.13
N GLN A 193 -1.48 -26.82 8.93
CA GLN A 193 -0.76 -27.28 7.74
C GLN A 193 -1.58 -27.09 6.45
N LYS A 194 -2.89 -27.33 6.51
CA LYS A 194 -3.79 -27.14 5.37
C LYS A 194 -3.84 -25.68 4.92
N VAL A 195 -3.92 -24.73 5.86
CA VAL A 195 -3.90 -23.29 5.55
C VAL A 195 -2.55 -22.87 4.99
N ALA A 196 -1.44 -23.28 5.63
CA ALA A 196 -0.09 -22.97 5.16
C ALA A 196 0.15 -23.49 3.73
N HIS A 197 -0.24 -24.73 3.45
CA HIS A 197 -0.13 -25.31 2.11
C HIS A 197 -0.99 -24.55 1.09
N ALA A 198 -2.24 -24.23 1.42
CA ALA A 198 -3.11 -23.46 0.54
C ALA A 198 -2.53 -22.07 0.22
N PHE A 199 -1.96 -21.41 1.23
CA PHE A 199 -1.27 -20.14 1.07
C PHE A 199 -0.06 -20.25 0.14
N GLU A 200 0.81 -21.25 0.32
CA GLU A 200 1.95 -21.50 -0.57
C GLU A 200 1.53 -21.75 -2.02
N GLN A 201 0.46 -22.51 -2.25
CA GLN A 201 -0.05 -22.76 -3.60
C GLN A 201 -0.56 -21.48 -4.28
N GLU A 202 -1.22 -20.60 -3.52
CA GLU A 202 -1.64 -19.30 -4.04
C GLU A 202 -0.44 -18.40 -4.30
N LEU A 203 0.56 -18.37 -3.40
CA LEU A 203 1.76 -17.56 -3.53
C LEU A 203 2.60 -17.93 -4.76
N ARG A 204 2.60 -19.19 -5.20
CA ARG A 204 3.25 -19.64 -6.44
C ARG A 204 2.70 -18.96 -7.70
N ARG A 205 1.51 -18.36 -7.64
CA ARG A 205 0.92 -17.56 -8.73
C ARG A 205 1.48 -16.14 -8.77
N ASP A 206 2.21 -15.71 -7.75
CA ASP A 206 2.96 -14.47 -7.78
C ASP A 206 4.25 -14.65 -8.60
N ARG A 207 4.53 -13.68 -9.46
CA ARG A 207 5.73 -13.67 -10.31
C ARG A 207 6.94 -13.13 -9.57
N SER A 208 6.72 -12.35 -8.51
CA SER A 208 7.81 -11.81 -7.70
C SER A 208 8.42 -12.93 -6.86
N PRO A 209 9.75 -13.13 -6.90
CA PRO A 209 10.39 -14.15 -6.09
C PRO A 209 10.04 -13.98 -4.61
N SER A 210 9.53 -15.06 -4.03
CA SER A 210 9.12 -15.10 -2.63
C SER A 210 9.61 -16.38 -1.95
N LYS A 211 9.90 -16.27 -0.65
CA LYS A 211 10.17 -17.40 0.23
C LYS A 211 9.21 -17.36 1.40
N THR A 212 8.74 -18.53 1.82
CA THR A 212 7.83 -18.69 2.97
C THR A 212 8.56 -19.45 4.07
N VAL A 213 8.38 -18.99 5.31
CA VAL A 213 8.83 -19.66 6.52
C VAL A 213 7.64 -19.70 7.48
N GLN A 214 7.26 -20.89 7.91
CA GLN A 214 6.24 -21.07 8.94
C GLN A 214 6.90 -21.04 10.31
N VAL A 215 6.39 -20.21 11.22
CA VAL A 215 6.86 -20.13 12.60
C VAL A 215 5.82 -20.78 13.49
N SER A 216 5.96 -22.09 13.70
CA SER A 216 4.96 -22.95 14.34
C SER A 216 4.57 -22.51 15.75
N ASP A 217 5.54 -21.99 16.51
CA ASP A 217 5.38 -21.74 17.94
C ASP A 217 4.54 -20.49 18.23
N PHE A 218 4.43 -19.60 17.24
CA PHE A 218 3.68 -18.35 17.32
C PHE A 218 2.44 -18.32 16.41
N GLY A 219 2.16 -19.41 15.68
CA GLY A 219 1.03 -19.43 14.73
C GLY A 219 1.22 -18.57 13.48
N LEU A 220 2.38 -17.92 13.32
CA LEU A 220 2.66 -16.97 12.26
C LEU A 220 3.21 -17.62 10.99
N ILE A 221 2.89 -17.02 9.85
CA ILE A 221 3.55 -17.30 8.57
C ILE A 221 4.32 -16.06 8.15
N ILE A 222 5.62 -16.19 7.94
CA ILE A 222 6.47 -15.10 7.48
C ILE A 222 6.84 -15.36 6.02
N ILE A 223 6.68 -14.35 5.18
CA ILE A 223 7.21 -14.37 3.82
C ILE A 223 8.22 -13.27 3.60
N THR A 224 9.21 -13.56 2.76
CA THR A 224 10.08 -12.55 2.17
C THR A 224 9.76 -12.46 0.69
N ARG A 225 9.29 -11.29 0.23
CA ARG A 225 8.97 -11.02 -1.19
C ARG A 225 9.89 -9.93 -1.73
N LYS A 226 10.51 -10.15 -2.89
CA LYS A 226 11.42 -9.17 -3.50
C LYS A 226 10.68 -7.84 -3.77
N ARG A 227 11.28 -6.71 -3.37
CA ARG A 227 10.79 -5.36 -3.75
C ARG A 227 11.23 -5.06 -5.18
N VAL A 228 10.27 -4.88 -6.07
CA VAL A 228 10.54 -4.53 -7.48
C VAL A 228 10.20 -3.06 -7.75
N LYS A 229 9.11 -2.56 -7.17
CA LYS A 229 8.67 -1.16 -7.28
C LYS A 229 8.28 -0.59 -5.92
N LYS A 230 7.94 0.70 -5.88
CA LYS A 230 7.26 1.30 -4.72
C LYS A 230 5.87 0.68 -4.59
N SER A 231 5.41 0.40 -3.37
CA SER A 231 4.06 -0.10 -3.12
C SER A 231 3.00 0.92 -3.55
N LEU A 232 1.78 0.44 -3.83
CA LEU A 232 0.66 1.27 -4.31
C LEU A 232 0.40 2.47 -3.39
N GLY A 233 0.32 2.23 -2.08
CA GLY A 233 0.13 3.29 -1.09
C GLY A 233 1.22 4.36 -1.20
N ARG A 234 2.50 3.96 -1.21
CA ARG A 234 3.62 4.92 -1.34
C ARG A 234 3.65 5.68 -2.67
N GLN A 235 2.98 5.19 -3.71
CA GLN A 235 2.87 5.89 -5.00
C GLN A 235 1.69 6.87 -5.02
N LEU A 236 0.58 6.52 -4.37
CA LEU A 236 -0.68 7.26 -4.44
C LEU A 236 -0.98 8.12 -3.20
N THR A 237 -0.15 8.04 -2.15
CA THR A 237 -0.38 8.77 -0.90
C THR A 237 0.90 9.44 -0.41
N GLU A 238 0.74 10.55 0.31
CA GLU A 238 1.80 11.23 1.03
C GLU A 238 1.72 10.93 2.54
N PRO A 239 2.84 11.05 3.30
CA PRO A 239 2.80 10.95 4.74
C PRO A 239 1.82 11.96 5.34
N CYS A 240 1.11 11.57 6.41
CA CYS A 240 0.20 12.47 7.10
C CYS A 240 1.01 13.67 7.65
N PRO A 241 0.69 14.92 7.26
CA PRO A 241 1.44 16.09 7.71
C PRO A 241 1.23 16.41 9.20
N TYR A 242 0.26 15.74 9.83
CA TYR A 242 -0.12 15.94 11.22
C TYR A 242 0.62 14.94 12.12
N CYS A 243 0.31 13.65 11.97
CA CYS A 243 0.84 12.61 12.83
C CYS A 243 2.12 11.95 12.31
N SER A 244 2.61 12.35 11.13
CA SER A 244 3.78 11.75 10.46
C SER A 244 3.71 10.22 10.33
N GLY A 245 2.50 9.66 10.29
CA GLY A 245 2.26 8.22 10.15
C GLY A 245 2.09 7.44 11.45
N SER A 246 2.09 8.08 12.62
CA SER A 246 1.85 7.40 13.91
C SER A 246 0.42 6.90 14.08
N SER A 247 -0.55 7.44 13.31
CA SER A 247 -2.01 7.21 13.43
C SER A 247 -2.64 7.62 14.77
N VAL A 248 -1.86 8.21 15.67
CA VAL A 248 -2.30 8.73 16.97
C VAL A 248 -1.58 10.04 17.28
N ILE A 249 -2.23 10.90 18.06
CA ILE A 249 -1.62 12.09 18.65
C ILE A 249 -1.79 12.01 20.17
N LYS A 250 -0.97 12.72 20.93
CA LYS A 250 -1.16 12.90 22.38
C LYS A 250 -2.57 13.42 22.65
N SER A 251 -3.13 13.05 23.80
CA SER A 251 -4.46 13.55 24.19
C SER A 251 -4.40 15.02 24.59
N SER A 252 -5.52 15.74 24.48
CA SER A 252 -5.58 17.13 24.92
C SER A 252 -5.16 17.32 26.38
N SER A 253 -5.55 16.38 27.25
CA SER A 253 -5.16 16.38 28.67
C SER A 253 -3.65 16.25 28.81
N THR A 254 -3.01 15.31 28.08
CA THR A 254 -1.55 15.16 28.05
C THR A 254 -0.86 16.47 27.69
N ILE A 255 -1.34 17.17 26.65
CA ILE A 255 -0.78 18.46 26.24
C ILE A 255 -0.99 19.53 27.32
N CYS A 256 -2.13 19.56 28.00
CA CYS A 256 -2.36 20.49 29.12
C CYS A 256 -1.32 20.31 30.24
N TYR A 257 -1.03 19.06 30.62
CA TYR A 257 -0.01 18.77 31.65
C TYR A 257 1.43 19.02 31.15
N GLU A 258 1.72 18.84 29.86
CA GLU A 258 3.01 19.21 29.27
C GLU A 258 3.24 20.73 29.31
N ILE A 259 2.21 21.52 28.98
CA ILE A 259 2.25 22.99 29.11
C ILE A 259 2.55 23.40 30.56
N LEU A 260 1.88 22.78 31.55
CA LEU A 260 2.14 23.03 32.97
C LEU A 260 3.58 22.69 33.37
N SER A 261 4.09 21.56 32.90
CA SER A 261 5.47 21.14 33.16
C SER A 261 6.49 22.14 32.59
N GLU A 262 6.31 22.58 31.35
CA GLU A 262 7.21 23.56 30.73
C GLU A 262 7.15 24.94 31.38
N ILE A 263 5.94 25.44 31.69
CA ILE A 263 5.80 26.72 32.38
C ILE A 263 6.42 26.68 33.78
N ARG A 264 6.34 25.56 34.50
CA ARG A 264 7.02 25.41 35.80
C ARG A 264 8.54 25.53 35.66
N LYS A 265 9.13 24.96 34.61
CA LYS A 265 10.58 25.08 34.36
C LYS A 265 10.98 26.53 34.07
N LEU A 266 10.13 27.27 33.36
CA LEU A 266 10.37 28.66 32.98
C LEU A 266 9.89 29.69 34.01
N SER A 267 9.23 29.25 35.09
CA SER A 267 8.60 30.13 36.09
C SER A 267 9.54 31.20 36.67
N GLY A 268 10.81 30.88 36.87
CA GLY A 268 11.81 31.83 37.36
C GLY A 268 12.09 32.98 36.39
N GLU A 269 12.05 32.72 35.07
CA GLU A 269 12.29 33.72 34.01
C GLU A 269 11.02 34.51 33.67
N LEU A 270 9.86 33.88 33.83
CA LEU A 270 8.55 34.44 33.48
C LEU A 270 7.90 35.23 34.62
N ASN A 271 8.51 35.25 35.81
CA ASN A 271 7.94 35.87 36.99
C ASN A 271 7.62 37.36 36.76
N GLY A 272 6.38 37.75 37.02
CA GLY A 272 5.90 39.13 36.89
C GLY A 272 5.50 39.60 35.48
N HIS A 273 5.71 38.80 34.43
CA HIS A 273 5.27 39.12 33.07
C HIS A 273 3.84 38.62 32.81
N VAL A 274 3.09 39.28 31.93
CA VAL A 274 1.80 38.75 31.46
C VAL A 274 2.10 37.67 30.43
N ILE A 275 1.60 36.46 30.66
CA ILE A 275 1.90 35.33 29.76
C ILE A 275 0.76 35.12 28.79
N GLN A 276 1.08 35.11 27.50
CA GLN A 276 0.17 34.68 26.45
C GLN A 276 0.55 33.26 26.01
N LEU A 277 -0.31 32.31 26.34
CA LEU A 277 -0.20 30.91 25.91
C LEU A 277 -0.98 30.72 24.61
N ARG A 278 -0.27 30.50 23.50
CA ARG A 278 -0.87 30.24 22.19
C ARG A 278 -0.94 28.73 21.97
N VAL A 279 -2.15 28.21 21.76
CA VAL A 279 -2.42 26.76 21.66
C VAL A 279 -3.47 26.46 20.59
N ASN A 280 -3.53 25.22 20.14
CA ASN A 280 -4.61 24.72 19.29
C ASN A 280 -6.01 24.94 19.95
N PRO A 281 -7.08 25.21 19.18
CA PRO A 281 -8.43 25.45 19.73
C PRO A 281 -8.95 24.34 20.66
N ASP A 282 -8.64 23.08 20.38
CA ASP A 282 -9.09 21.96 21.23
C ASP A 282 -8.43 22.00 22.60
N ILE A 283 -7.14 22.37 22.65
CA ILE A 283 -6.39 22.53 23.89
C ILE A 283 -6.90 23.75 24.67
N ALA A 284 -7.16 24.87 23.98
CA ALA A 284 -7.76 26.05 24.61
C ALA A 284 -9.11 25.72 25.26
N ARG A 285 -9.96 24.95 24.57
CA ARG A 285 -11.25 24.51 25.10
C ARG A 285 -11.07 23.63 26.34
N VAL A 286 -10.20 22.63 26.27
CA VAL A 286 -9.93 21.69 27.37
C VAL A 286 -9.37 22.41 28.59
N LEU A 287 -8.38 23.30 28.45
CA LEU A 287 -7.83 24.12 29.55
C LEU A 287 -8.90 24.98 30.23
N ASN A 288 -9.84 25.56 29.48
CA ASN A 288 -10.88 26.45 30.02
C ASN A 288 -12.08 25.71 30.63
N GLN A 289 -12.32 24.46 30.26
CA GLN A 289 -13.53 23.72 30.63
C GLN A 289 -13.23 22.49 31.48
N GLU A 290 -12.45 21.56 30.95
CA GLU A 290 -12.24 20.22 31.52
C GLU A 290 -11.06 20.21 32.50
N GLU A 291 -9.93 20.80 32.12
CA GLU A 291 -8.67 20.81 32.87
C GLU A 291 -8.44 22.16 33.59
N ARG A 292 -9.49 22.71 34.20
CA ARG A 292 -9.42 24.01 34.91
C ARG A 292 -8.40 24.03 36.05
N ALA A 293 -8.18 22.89 36.70
CA ALA A 293 -7.17 22.75 37.75
C ALA A 293 -5.76 23.02 37.21
N VAL A 294 -5.44 22.51 36.01
CA VAL A 294 -4.16 22.77 35.33
C VAL A 294 -3.98 24.26 35.06
N LEU A 295 -5.02 24.96 34.61
CA LEU A 295 -4.96 26.41 34.39
C LEU A 295 -4.75 27.20 35.68
N GLN A 296 -5.34 26.76 36.80
CA GLN A 296 -5.11 27.38 38.10
C GLN A 296 -3.66 27.17 38.57
N GLU A 297 -3.13 25.96 38.43
CA GLU A 297 -1.73 25.65 38.76
C GLU A 297 -0.75 26.43 37.88
N LEU A 298 -1.07 26.64 36.60
CA LEU A 298 -0.29 27.48 35.69
C LEU A 298 -0.16 28.92 36.20
N ARG A 299 -1.28 29.53 36.60
CA ARG A 299 -1.31 30.89 37.14
C ARG A 299 -0.56 30.99 38.47
N GLN A 300 -0.68 29.97 39.32
CA GLN A 300 0.07 29.91 40.58
C GLN A 300 1.57 29.78 40.36
N ALA A 301 2.00 28.98 39.38
CA ALA A 301 3.41 28.78 39.08
C ALA A 301 4.09 30.04 38.55
N ILE A 302 3.39 30.87 37.76
CA ILE A 302 3.93 32.11 37.20
C ILE A 302 3.77 33.30 38.16
N GLY A 303 2.71 33.30 38.99
CA GLY A 303 2.37 34.43 39.85
C GLY A 303 1.71 35.61 39.12
N SER A 304 1.28 35.42 37.86
CA SER A 304 0.62 36.44 37.03
C SER A 304 -0.55 35.85 36.21
N GLU A 305 -1.28 36.71 35.48
CA GLU A 305 -2.34 36.25 34.59
C GLU A 305 -1.78 35.53 33.35
N VAL A 306 -2.44 34.43 33.00
CA VAL A 306 -2.19 33.66 31.78
C VAL A 306 -3.37 33.84 30.84
N THR A 307 -3.12 34.48 29.70
CA THR A 307 -4.09 34.65 28.62
C THR A 307 -3.94 33.52 27.61
N ILE A 308 -5.01 32.76 27.37
CA ILE A 308 -5.01 31.68 26.38
C ILE A 308 -5.45 32.24 25.04
N LYS A 309 -4.59 32.14 24.03
CA LYS A 309 -4.89 32.48 22.64
C LYS A 309 -5.04 31.21 21.81
N SER A 310 -6.24 31.01 21.25
CA SER A 310 -6.51 29.91 20.33
C SER A 310 -5.92 30.21 18.94
N ASP A 311 -5.21 29.24 18.37
CA ASP A 311 -4.66 29.33 17.02
C ASP A 311 -4.84 28.04 16.21
N GLY A 312 -5.64 28.12 15.14
CA GLY A 312 -5.94 26.98 14.26
C GLY A 312 -4.78 26.53 13.36
N GLN A 313 -3.70 27.30 13.26
CA GLN A 313 -2.49 26.91 12.52
C GLN A 313 -1.52 26.10 13.38
N LEU A 314 -1.67 26.12 14.71
CA LEU A 314 -0.84 25.29 15.59
C LEU A 314 -1.30 23.84 15.58
N HIS A 315 -0.32 22.94 15.45
CA HIS A 315 -0.53 21.51 15.66
C HIS A 315 -1.02 21.25 17.09
N HIS A 316 -1.85 20.21 17.30
CA HIS A 316 -2.39 19.87 18.63
C HIS A 316 -1.32 19.69 19.71
N GLU A 317 -0.17 19.14 19.31
CA GLU A 317 0.96 18.90 20.22
C GLU A 317 1.95 20.08 20.31
N GLN A 318 1.63 21.23 19.70
CA GLN A 318 2.46 22.44 19.74
C GLN A 318 1.77 23.54 20.54
N PHE A 319 2.59 24.30 21.26
CA PHE A 319 2.17 25.48 21.99
C PHE A 319 3.32 26.48 22.06
N ASP A 320 2.98 27.77 22.03
CA ASP A 320 3.95 28.85 22.20
C ASP A 320 3.64 29.59 23.50
N VAL A 321 4.69 29.89 24.27
CA VAL A 321 4.61 30.72 25.47
C VAL A 321 5.30 32.05 25.18
N MET A 322 4.55 33.14 25.26
CA MET A 322 5.08 34.50 25.05
C MET A 322 4.90 35.32 26.31
N ALA A 323 5.97 35.99 26.76
CA ALA A 323 5.89 37.07 27.72
C ALA A 323 5.49 38.35 26.98
N VAL A 324 4.43 39.01 27.44
CA VAL A 324 3.86 40.24 26.88
C VAL A 324 4.14 41.41 27.79
#